data_AF-A0AA35LWM7-F1
#
_entry.id   AF-A0AA35LWM7-F1
#
_cell.length_a   1.000
_cell.length_b   1.000
_cell.length_c   1.000
_cell.angle_alpha   90.00
_cell.angle_beta   90.00
_cell.angle_gamma   90.00
#
_symmetry.space_group_name_H-M   'P 1'
#
loop_
_entity.id
_entity.type
_entity.pdbx_description
1 polymer ?
#
loop_
_entity_poly.entity_id
_entity_poly.type
_entity_poly.pdbx_seq_one_letter_code
_entity_poly.pdbx_strand_id
1 'polypeptide(L)'
;MRLSTTATVAALSPLALAAPVNISGASGTADIIVRKNMGGVAGDHSDTRILVPLGRVFAGHPSLDAVSTLWLNAAYGVDVATVTCTPFKNTDGTGEAGPSFSKEHSSYVSTHNDNVGSIFCS
;
A
#
# COMPACT_ATOMS: atom_id res chain seq x y z
N MET A 1 37.27 -0.12 65.80
CA MET A 1 36.93 -0.67 64.47
C MET A 1 35.78 0.16 63.91
N ARG A 2 36.03 0.86 62.79
CA ARG A 2 35.03 1.66 62.07
C ARG A 2 34.29 0.74 61.09
N LEU A 3 32.96 0.70 61.12
CA LEU A 3 32.16 0.01 60.10
C LEU A 3 31.60 1.05 59.14
N SER A 4 31.95 0.90 57.86
CA SER A 4 31.56 1.74 56.75
C SER A 4 30.23 1.30 56.13
N THR A 5 29.40 2.29 55.87
CA THR A 5 28.34 2.51 54.87
C THR A 5 28.07 1.43 53.81
N THR A 6 26.79 1.14 53.54
CA THR A 6 26.25 1.20 52.15
C THR A 6 24.73 1.45 52.17
N ALA A 7 24.29 2.61 51.70
CA ALA A 7 22.87 2.94 51.50
C ALA A 7 22.50 2.69 50.03
N THR A 8 21.45 1.93 49.79
CA THR A 8 20.94 1.55 48.47
C THR A 8 20.13 2.70 47.88
N VAL A 9 20.50 3.18 46.69
CA VAL A 9 19.75 4.21 45.95
C VAL A 9 18.80 3.51 44.98
N ALA A 10 17.48 3.67 45.18
CA ALA A 10 16.47 3.19 44.25
C ALA A 10 16.33 4.18 43.08
N ALA A 11 16.62 3.71 41.86
CA ALA A 11 16.44 4.48 40.63
C ALA A 11 14.96 4.48 40.22
N LEU A 12 14.35 5.65 40.13
CA LEU A 12 13.00 5.87 39.59
C LEU A 12 13.07 5.97 38.07
N SER A 13 12.47 5.02 37.36
CA SER A 13 12.32 5.05 35.91
C SER A 13 11.25 6.08 35.49
N PRO A 14 11.52 7.00 34.54
CA PRO A 14 10.48 7.85 33.99
C PRO A 14 9.64 7.08 32.96
N LEU A 15 8.32 7.03 33.17
CA LEU A 15 7.37 6.63 32.14
C LEU A 15 7.42 7.65 30.99
N ALA A 16 7.93 7.23 29.83
CA ALA A 16 7.84 8.02 28.61
C ALA A 16 6.37 8.08 28.16
N LEU A 17 5.78 9.28 28.16
CA LEU A 17 4.50 9.54 27.51
C LEU A 17 4.66 9.29 26.01
N ALA A 18 4.08 8.19 25.51
CA ALA A 18 3.92 7.99 24.08
C ALA A 18 2.92 9.04 23.56
N ALA A 19 3.39 9.94 22.70
CA ALA A 19 2.51 10.87 21.99
C ALA A 19 1.55 10.06 21.09
N PRO A 20 0.27 10.44 21.00
CA PRO A 20 -0.64 9.83 20.02
C PRO A 20 -0.14 10.17 18.62
N VAL A 21 0.34 9.17 17.88
CA VAL A 21 0.55 9.28 16.44
C VAL A 21 -0.84 9.39 15.82
N ASN A 22 -1.24 10.61 15.46
CA ASN A 22 -2.42 10.84 14.65
C ASN A 22 -2.15 10.27 13.25
N ILE A 23 -2.42 8.98 13.07
CA ILE A 23 -2.59 8.40 11.74
C ILE A 23 -3.90 8.97 11.22
N SER A 24 -3.84 10.15 10.61
CA SER A 24 -4.90 10.63 9.73
C SER A 24 -4.98 9.68 8.54
N GLY A 25 -5.59 8.51 8.73
CA GLY A 25 -5.94 7.63 7.64
C GLY A 25 -6.91 8.39 6.76
N ALA A 26 -6.49 8.72 5.53
CA ALA A 26 -7.38 9.27 4.53
C ALA A 26 -8.59 8.32 4.45
N SER A 27 -9.77 8.79 4.88
CA SER A 27 -11.00 8.02 4.83
C SER A 27 -11.51 8.07 3.39
N GLY A 28 -10.96 7.21 2.54
CA GLY A 28 -11.36 7.12 1.15
C GLY A 28 -11.04 5.77 0.55
N THR A 29 -11.51 5.57 -0.67
CA THR A 29 -11.30 4.32 -1.41
C THR A 29 -11.06 4.63 -2.88
N ALA A 30 -10.02 4.04 -3.44
CA ALA A 30 -9.69 4.09 -4.86
C ALA A 30 -10.37 2.93 -5.61
N ASP A 31 -10.99 3.24 -6.74
CA ASP A 31 -11.53 2.27 -7.70
C ASP A 31 -10.49 2.03 -8.79
N ILE A 32 -9.89 0.84 -8.78
CA ILE A 32 -8.77 0.49 -9.64
C ILE A 32 -9.21 -0.55 -10.65
N ILE A 33 -8.90 -0.31 -11.92
CA ILE A 33 -9.03 -1.30 -12.97
C ILE A 33 -7.71 -2.07 -13.05
N VAL A 34 -7.81 -3.39 -12.93
CA VAL A 34 -6.70 -4.33 -13.07
C VAL A 34 -6.88 -5.07 -14.39
N ARG A 35 -5.96 -4.88 -15.33
CA ARG A 35 -5.92 -5.63 -16.58
C ARG A 35 -4.94 -6.78 -16.49
N LYS A 36 -5.37 -7.90 -17.05
CA LYS A 36 -4.55 -9.06 -17.36
C LYS A 36 -4.57 -9.28 -18.87
N ASN A 37 -3.40 -9.54 -19.45
CA ASN A 37 -3.25 -10.02 -20.81
C ASN A 37 -3.45 -11.54 -20.84
N MET A 38 -4.33 -12.06 -21.68
CA MET A 38 -4.62 -13.50 -21.72
C MET A 38 -3.75 -14.27 -22.74
N GLY A 39 -2.79 -13.60 -23.39
CA GLY A 39 -1.80 -14.24 -24.26
C GLY A 39 -2.35 -14.80 -25.57
N GLY A 40 -3.61 -14.51 -25.91
CA GLY A 40 -4.22 -14.84 -27.19
C GLY A 40 -4.00 -13.75 -28.25
N VAL A 41 -4.67 -13.91 -29.40
CA VAL A 41 -4.64 -12.95 -30.53
C VAL A 41 -4.72 -11.50 -30.03
N ALA A 42 -4.03 -10.59 -30.71
CA ALA A 42 -3.92 -9.18 -30.33
C ALA A 42 -5.28 -8.61 -29.88
N GLY A 43 -5.42 -8.36 -28.57
CA GLY A 43 -6.67 -7.86 -27.99
C GLY A 43 -7.27 -8.72 -26.87
N ASP A 44 -6.78 -9.93 -26.61
CA ASP A 44 -7.31 -10.75 -25.50
C ASP A 44 -6.83 -10.24 -24.13
N HIS A 45 -7.65 -9.41 -23.49
CA HIS A 45 -7.45 -8.89 -22.14
C HIS A 45 -8.70 -9.04 -21.28
N SER A 46 -8.51 -9.14 -19.97
CA SER A 46 -9.60 -9.13 -18.98
C SER A 46 -9.39 -8.00 -17.98
N ASP A 47 -10.43 -7.20 -17.76
CA ASP A 47 -10.42 -6.09 -16.81
C ASP A 47 -11.27 -6.43 -15.58
N THR A 48 -10.68 -6.28 -14.40
CA THR A 48 -11.36 -6.47 -13.11
C THR A 48 -11.29 -5.18 -12.29
N ARG A 49 -12.38 -4.79 -11.65
CA ARG A 49 -12.40 -3.63 -10.75
C ARG A 49 -12.20 -4.07 -9.31
N ILE A 50 -11.33 -3.36 -8.60
CA ILE A 50 -11.09 -3.55 -7.17
C ILE A 50 -11.22 -2.22 -6.42
N LEU A 51 -11.58 -2.33 -5.15
CA LEU A 51 -11.69 -1.19 -4.25
C LEU A 51 -10.54 -1.24 -3.24
N VAL A 52 -9.64 -0.27 -3.33
CA VAL A 52 -8.44 -0.17 -2.50
C VAL A 52 -8.63 0.94 -1.46
N PRO A 53 -8.60 0.63 -0.15
CA PRO A 53 -8.69 1.65 0.89
C PRO A 53 -7.46 2.57 0.84
N LEU A 54 -7.67 3.88 0.97
CA LEU A 54 -6.57 4.83 1.04
C LEU A 54 -5.82 4.73 2.38
N GLY A 55 -4.53 5.05 2.35
CA GLY A 55 -3.65 5.06 3.51
C GLY A 55 -3.32 3.68 4.09
N ARG A 56 -3.69 2.58 3.42
CA ARG A 56 -3.39 1.21 3.84
C ARG A 56 -2.90 0.34 2.69
N VAL A 57 -2.08 -0.64 3.01
CA VAL A 57 -1.63 -1.68 2.06
C VAL A 57 -2.80 -2.62 1.79
N PHE A 58 -3.16 -2.77 0.52
CA PHE A 58 -4.14 -3.73 0.04
C PHE A 58 -3.42 -4.89 -0.63
N ALA A 59 -3.59 -6.11 -0.11
CA ALA A 59 -2.82 -7.28 -0.53
C ALA A 59 -3.70 -8.53 -0.59
N GLY A 60 -3.20 -9.58 -1.25
CA GLY A 60 -3.83 -10.92 -1.27
C GLY A 60 -5.13 -11.00 -2.07
N HIS A 61 -5.36 -10.05 -2.99
CA HIS A 61 -6.54 -10.08 -3.86
C HIS A 61 -6.22 -10.87 -5.14
N PRO A 62 -7.04 -11.87 -5.55
CA PRO A 62 -6.73 -12.76 -6.68
C PRO A 62 -6.52 -12.05 -8.02
N SER A 63 -7.15 -10.88 -8.21
CA SER A 63 -6.93 -10.10 -9.44
C SER A 63 -5.51 -9.57 -9.58
N LEU A 64 -4.74 -9.54 -8.50
CA LEU A 64 -3.35 -9.06 -8.50
C LEU A 64 -2.34 -10.16 -8.86
N ASP A 65 -2.77 -11.42 -9.02
CA ASP A 65 -1.87 -12.53 -9.27
C ASP A 65 -1.25 -12.52 -10.68
N ALA A 66 -1.88 -11.79 -11.60
CA ALA A 66 -1.44 -11.67 -12.97
C ALA A 66 -1.88 -10.32 -13.55
N VAL A 67 -1.04 -9.30 -13.37
CA VAL A 67 -1.32 -7.91 -13.76
C VAL A 67 -0.42 -7.50 -14.91
N SER A 68 -1.02 -7.01 -16.00
CA SER A 68 -0.29 -6.32 -17.07
C SER A 68 -0.33 -4.81 -16.89
N THR A 69 -1.46 -4.24 -16.48
CA THR A 69 -1.61 -2.78 -16.33
C THR A 69 -2.65 -2.43 -15.26
N LEU A 70 -2.44 -1.30 -14.57
CA LEU A 70 -3.33 -0.75 -13.56
C LEU A 70 -3.78 0.67 -13.92
N TRP A 71 -5.04 1.00 -13.67
CA TRP A 71 -5.58 2.36 -13.82
C TRP A 71 -6.38 2.78 -12.60
N LEU A 72 -6.25 4.05 -12.21
CA LEU A 72 -7.17 4.68 -11.29
C LEU A 72 -8.41 5.16 -12.06
N ASN A 73 -9.56 4.54 -11.80
CA ASN A 73 -10.81 4.89 -12.46
C ASN A 73 -11.55 6.01 -11.71
N ALA A 74 -11.71 5.86 -10.40
CA ALA A 74 -12.43 6.79 -9.54
C ALA A 74 -11.86 6.77 -8.11
N ALA A 75 -12.26 7.74 -7.29
CA ALA A 75 -12.04 7.73 -5.86
C ALA A 75 -13.32 8.16 -5.12
N TYR A 76 -13.53 7.61 -3.93
CA TYR A 76 -14.66 7.91 -3.07
C TYR A 76 -14.16 8.46 -1.74
N GLY A 77 -14.77 9.55 -1.26
CA GLY A 77 -14.38 10.22 -0.01
C GLY A 77 -13.22 11.23 -0.13
N VAL A 78 -12.57 11.28 -1.29
CA VAL A 78 -11.52 12.26 -1.64
C VAL A 78 -11.64 12.67 -3.11
N ASP A 79 -10.94 13.73 -3.52
CA ASP A 79 -10.78 14.07 -4.92
C ASP A 79 -9.89 13.03 -5.63
N VAL A 80 -10.33 12.50 -6.76
CA VAL A 80 -9.58 11.50 -7.53
C VAL A 80 -8.27 12.07 -8.08
N ALA A 81 -8.21 13.37 -8.36
CA ALA A 81 -7.01 14.03 -8.89
C ALA A 81 -5.88 14.10 -7.85
N THR A 82 -6.18 13.91 -6.57
CA THR A 82 -5.17 13.90 -5.50
C THR A 82 -4.68 12.50 -5.15
N VAL A 83 -5.30 11.45 -5.71
CA VAL A 83 -4.98 10.06 -5.36
C VAL A 83 -3.84 9.53 -6.23
N THR A 84 -2.82 8.99 -5.57
CA THR A 84 -1.74 8.26 -6.23
C THR A 84 -1.66 6.84 -5.65
N CYS A 85 -1.59 5.85 -6.53
CA CYS A 85 -1.47 4.45 -6.15
C CYS A 85 -0.14 3.87 -6.61
N THR A 86 0.50 3.06 -5.77
CA THR A 86 1.77 2.40 -6.06
C THR A 86 1.61 0.89 -5.95
N PRO A 87 1.96 0.12 -6.99
CA PRO A 87 1.97 -1.33 -6.93
C PRO A 87 3.32 -1.87 -6.42
N PHE A 88 3.26 -2.91 -5.61
CA PHE A 88 4.41 -3.57 -5.02
C PHE A 88 4.41 -5.08 -5.31
N LYS A 89 5.59 -5.67 -5.43
CA LYS A 89 5.82 -7.10 -5.64
C LYS A 89 5.47 -7.89 -4.38
N ASN A 90 5.76 -7.33 -3.21
CA ASN A 90 5.51 -8.00 -1.93
C ASN A 90 4.17 -7.58 -1.34
N THR A 91 3.63 -8.42 -0.47
CA THR A 91 2.33 -8.21 0.20
C THR A 91 2.36 -7.19 1.32
N ASP A 92 3.55 -6.76 1.75
CA ASP A 92 3.79 -5.81 2.85
C ASP A 92 3.98 -4.35 2.37
N GLY A 93 3.78 -4.08 1.07
CA GLY A 93 3.99 -2.76 0.48
C GLY A 93 5.45 -2.44 0.17
N THR A 94 6.29 -3.46 -0.02
CA THR A 94 7.72 -3.29 -0.38
C THR A 94 8.08 -3.87 -1.74
N GLY A 95 9.14 -3.35 -2.34
CA GLY A 95 9.64 -3.76 -3.66
C GLY A 95 8.70 -3.34 -4.78
N GLU A 96 9.05 -2.33 -5.57
CA GLU A 96 8.18 -1.82 -6.63
C GLU A 96 7.88 -2.90 -7.68
N ALA A 97 6.59 -3.05 -8.03
CA ALA A 97 6.15 -3.90 -9.15
C ALA A 97 6.02 -3.13 -10.47
N GLY A 98 5.94 -1.79 -10.40
CA GLY A 98 5.81 -0.90 -11.53
C GLY A 98 5.76 0.56 -11.05
N PRO A 99 5.69 1.54 -11.96
CA PRO A 99 5.58 2.94 -11.58
C PRO A 99 4.25 3.21 -10.85
N SER A 100 4.23 4.23 -10.00
CA SER A 100 2.98 4.75 -9.44
C SER A 100 2.04 5.25 -10.54
N PHE A 101 0.75 5.25 -10.25
CA PHE A 101 -0.31 5.65 -11.18
C PHE A 101 -1.32 6.58 -10.52
N SER A 102 -1.94 7.42 -11.33
CA SER A 102 -2.95 8.41 -10.96
C SER A 102 -4.11 8.37 -11.96
N LYS A 103 -5.00 9.35 -11.92
CA LYS A 103 -6.12 9.44 -12.86
C LYS A 103 -5.65 9.68 -14.30
N GLU A 104 -4.53 10.36 -14.47
CA GLU A 104 -3.97 10.79 -15.75
C GLU A 104 -2.98 9.75 -16.33
N HIS A 105 -2.37 8.94 -15.46
CA HIS A 105 -1.30 8.02 -15.83
C HIS A 105 -1.57 6.62 -15.29
N SER A 106 -1.54 5.63 -16.16
CA SER A 106 -1.63 4.20 -15.81
C SER A 106 -0.27 3.62 -15.40
N SER A 107 -0.28 2.55 -14.59
CA SER A 107 0.93 1.78 -14.30
C SER A 107 1.02 0.58 -15.22
N TYR A 108 2.03 0.57 -16.09
CA TYR A 108 2.38 -0.60 -16.87
C TYR A 108 3.30 -1.51 -16.05
N VAL A 109 2.78 -2.68 -15.66
CA VAL A 109 3.50 -3.63 -14.81
C VAL A 109 4.31 -4.60 -15.68
N SER A 110 3.69 -5.19 -16.70
CA SER A 110 4.33 -6.25 -17.51
C SER A 110 3.66 -6.49 -18.85
N THR A 111 4.42 -6.99 -19.82
CA THR A 111 3.93 -7.56 -21.08
C THR A 111 3.26 -8.92 -20.88
N HIS A 112 3.73 -9.72 -19.91
CA HIS A 112 3.40 -11.14 -19.76
C HIS A 112 2.56 -11.46 -18.50
N ASN A 113 2.07 -10.42 -17.83
CA ASN A 113 1.46 -10.47 -16.50
C ASN A 113 2.44 -10.86 -15.41
N ASP A 114 2.73 -9.91 -14.53
CA ASP A 114 3.50 -10.18 -13.32
C ASP A 114 2.60 -10.13 -12.08
N ASN A 115 3.07 -10.77 -11.02
CA ASN A 115 2.40 -10.74 -9.74
C ASN A 115 2.60 -9.37 -9.06
N VAL A 116 1.50 -8.76 -8.63
CA VAL A 116 1.50 -7.59 -7.75
C VAL A 116 1.07 -8.08 -6.37
N GLY A 117 2.00 -8.18 -5.43
CA GLY A 117 1.69 -8.63 -4.07
C GLY A 117 0.80 -7.66 -3.30
N SER A 118 0.91 -6.36 -3.56
CA SER A 118 0.07 -5.34 -2.93
C SER A 118 -0.02 -4.02 -3.69
N ILE A 119 -1.01 -3.19 -3.31
CA ILE A 119 -1.18 -1.81 -3.77
C ILE A 119 -1.35 -0.92 -2.54
N PHE A 120 -0.71 0.24 -2.53
CA PHE A 120 -0.97 1.31 -1.58
C PHE A 120 -1.46 2.54 -2.34
N CYS A 121 -2.52 3.18 -1.85
CA CYS A 121 -2.99 4.45 -2.41
C CYS A 121 -3.00 5.53 -1.32
N SER A 122 -2.50 6.72 -1.64
CA SER A 122 -2.52 7.91 -0.79
C SER A 122 -3.38 9.00 -1.40
#